data_AF-A0A164MWL2-F1
#
_entry.id   AF-A0A164MWL2-F1
#
_cell.length_a   1.000
_cell.length_b   1.000
_cell.length_c   1.000
_cell.angle_alpha   90.00
_cell.angle_beta   90.00
_cell.angle_gamma   90.00
#
_symmetry.space_group_name_H-M   'P 1'
#
loop_
_entity.id
_entity.type
_entity.pdbx_description
1 polymer ?
#
loop_
_entity_poly.entity_id
_entity_poly.type
_entity_poly.pdbx_seq_one_letter_code
_entity_poly.pdbx_strand_id
1 'polypeptide(L)'
;MDDLAISEEDRARLQEFRAQAMDIQMGSCDSCHEKWFDISDGKCKTCQRGSKFQESNAMYPGPDVLELPELTQMEEMMIARVHTILQVWQVNGGQFKYSGHCCNFPRDTDTFHTKLPLLPSECDVIVL
;
A
#
# COMPACT_ATOMS: atom_id res chain seq x y z
N MET A 1 18.53 -28.05 35.29
CA MET A 1 18.23 -26.66 35.63
C MET A 1 17.91 -26.00 34.31
N ASP A 2 16.62 -25.73 34.07
CA ASP A 2 16.15 -25.06 32.86
C ASP A 2 16.52 -23.58 32.96
N ASP A 3 17.74 -23.24 32.54
CA ASP A 3 18.13 -21.85 32.36
C ASP A 3 17.37 -21.32 31.13
N LEU A 4 16.26 -20.63 31.41
CA LEU A 4 15.45 -20.00 30.39
C LEU A 4 16.30 -18.95 29.65
N ALA A 5 16.29 -19.00 28.31
CA ALA A 5 17.12 -18.16 27.43
C ALA A 5 16.88 -16.63 27.53
N ILE A 6 15.91 -16.20 28.33
CA ILE A 6 15.52 -14.81 28.52
C ILE A 6 15.32 -14.62 30.02
N SER A 7 15.79 -13.51 30.59
CA SER A 7 15.57 -13.19 32.01
C SER A 7 14.08 -12.88 32.28
N GLU A 8 13.66 -12.92 33.54
CA GLU A 8 12.30 -12.49 33.91
C GLU A 8 12.07 -11.00 33.64
N GLU A 9 13.09 -10.17 33.85
CA GLU A 9 13.04 -8.74 33.59
C GLU A 9 12.86 -8.44 32.09
N ASP A 10 13.57 -9.16 31.22
CA ASP A 10 13.45 -8.99 29.77
C ASP A 10 12.10 -9.49 29.25
N ARG A 11 11.52 -10.52 29.88
CA ARG A 11 10.15 -10.96 29.58
C ARG A 11 9.13 -9.87 29.90
N ALA A 12 9.28 -9.17 31.03
CA ALA A 12 8.40 -8.05 31.37
C ALA A 12 8.51 -6.91 30.35
N ARG A 13 9.75 -6.54 29.96
CA ARG A 13 9.99 -5.53 28.91
C ARG A 13 9.39 -5.93 27.56
N LEU A 14 9.53 -7.19 27.16
CA LEU A 14 8.95 -7.70 25.91
C LEU A 14 7.42 -7.68 25.93
N GLN A 15 6.80 -7.98 27.07
CA GLN A 15 5.35 -7.90 27.22
C GLN A 15 4.87 -6.45 27.14
N GLU A 16 5.54 -5.52 27.82
CA GLU A 16 5.24 -4.09 27.75
C GLU A 16 5.39 -3.57 26.32
N PHE A 17 6.51 -3.87 25.65
CA PHE A 17 6.73 -3.48 24.26
C PHE A 17 5.63 -4.02 23.34
N ARG A 18 5.26 -5.29 23.48
CA ARG A 18 4.18 -5.90 22.68
C ARG A 18 2.85 -5.21 22.94
N ALA A 19 2.53 -4.92 24.20
CA ALA A 19 1.31 -4.22 24.55
C ALA A 19 1.27 -2.82 23.90
N GLN A 20 2.35 -2.06 24.02
CA GLN A 20 2.47 -0.74 23.38
C GLN A 20 2.40 -0.84 21.86
N ALA A 21 3.09 -1.80 21.24
CA ALA A 21 3.10 -1.98 19.79
C ALA A 21 1.71 -2.36 19.23
N MET A 22 0.96 -3.19 19.95
CA MET A 22 -0.41 -3.56 19.58
C MET A 22 -1.43 -2.43 19.82
N ASP A 23 -1.13 -1.51 20.73
CA ASP A 23 -1.95 -0.33 21.01
C ASP A 23 -1.74 0.80 19.99
N ILE A 24 -0.72 0.71 19.13
CA ILE A 24 -0.51 1.70 18.06
C ILE A 24 -1.70 1.65 17.09
N GLN A 25 -2.53 2.68 17.14
CA GLN A 25 -3.65 2.87 16.22
C GLN A 25 -3.37 4.02 15.26
N MET A 26 -3.83 3.90 14.02
CA MET A 26 -3.80 5.00 13.06
C MET A 26 -5.08 5.83 13.21
N GLY A 27 -4.93 7.15 13.20
CA GLY A 27 -6.05 8.09 13.07
C GLY A 27 -6.23 8.53 11.63
N SER A 28 -7.45 9.00 11.29
CA SER A 28 -7.74 9.61 9.98
C SER A 28 -7.56 11.13 10.05
N CYS A 29 -7.02 11.72 8.98
CA CYS A 29 -6.90 13.16 8.81
C CYS A 29 -8.20 13.78 8.27
N ASP A 30 -8.71 14.84 8.89
CA ASP A 30 -9.96 15.50 8.48
C ASP A 30 -9.85 16.23 7.13
N SER A 31 -8.62 16.54 6.68
CA SER A 31 -8.40 17.31 5.45
C SER A 31 -8.13 16.43 4.23
N CYS A 32 -7.21 15.47 4.34
CA CYS A 32 -6.83 14.60 3.23
C CYS A 32 -7.44 13.19 3.32
N HIS A 33 -8.13 12.86 4.41
CA HIS A 33 -8.76 11.57 4.68
C HIS A 33 -7.79 10.36 4.75
N GLU A 34 -6.49 10.57 4.59
CA GLU A 34 -5.46 9.55 4.79
C GLU A 34 -5.31 9.16 6.26
N LYS A 35 -4.89 7.92 6.50
CA LYS A 35 -4.61 7.38 7.83
C LYS A 35 -3.13 7.59 8.18
N TRP A 36 -2.87 8.08 9.40
CA TRP A 36 -1.53 8.35 9.91
C TRP A 36 -1.43 7.97 11.39
N PHE A 37 -0.23 7.60 11.84
CA PHE A 37 0.04 7.32 13.26
C PHE A 37 0.16 8.60 14.11
N ASP A 38 0.40 9.74 13.46
CA ASP A 38 0.69 11.02 14.07
C ASP A 38 -0.30 12.10 13.64
N ILE A 39 -1.56 11.88 14.01
CA ILE A 39 -2.62 12.89 13.88
C ILE A 39 -2.59 13.80 15.11
N SER A 40 -2.52 15.12 14.88
CA SER A 40 -2.73 16.13 15.92
C SER A 40 -3.72 17.19 15.46
N ASP A 41 -4.63 17.58 16.35
CA ASP A 41 -5.77 18.48 16.07
C ASP A 41 -6.57 18.06 14.82
N GLY A 42 -6.79 16.75 14.65
CA GLY A 42 -7.52 16.19 13.50
C GLY A 42 -6.78 16.24 12.16
N LYS A 43 -5.51 16.67 12.14
CA LYS A 43 -4.73 16.83 10.90
C LYS A 43 -3.41 16.07 10.94
N CYS A 44 -3.01 15.53 9.78
CA CYS A 44 -1.66 15.00 9.59
C CYS A 44 -0.62 16.11 9.45
N LYS A 45 0.65 15.80 9.69
CA LYS A 45 1.78 16.75 9.57
C LYS A 45 1.85 17.45 8.22
N THR A 46 1.48 16.76 7.13
CA THR A 46 1.46 17.34 5.78
C THR A 46 0.40 18.43 5.67
N CYS A 47 -0.83 18.14 6.10
CA CYS A 47 -1.94 19.09 6.07
C CYS A 47 -1.75 20.26 7.04
N GLN A 48 -1.00 20.08 8.13
CA GLN A 48 -0.60 21.16 9.03
C GLN A 48 0.36 22.16 8.36
N ARG A 49 1.27 21.68 7.50
CA ARG A 49 2.20 22.53 6.75
C ARG A 49 1.55 23.20 5.54
N GLY A 50 0.51 22.57 4.98
CA GLY A 50 -0.28 23.10 3.88
C GLY A 50 -1.25 22.05 3.33
N SER A 51 -2.49 22.46 3.11
CA SER A 51 -3.54 21.57 2.62
C SER A 51 -3.42 21.35 1.11
N LYS A 52 -2.72 20.29 0.71
CA LYS A 52 -2.51 19.93 -0.71
C LYS A 52 -3.48 18.88 -1.26
N PHE A 53 -4.25 18.21 -0.40
CA PHE A 53 -5.14 17.13 -0.82
C PHE A 53 -6.50 17.42 -0.20
N GLN A 54 -7.32 18.18 -0.92
CA GLN A 54 -8.66 18.58 -0.48
C GLN A 54 -9.68 18.22 -1.57
N GLU A 55 -10.95 18.23 -1.21
CA GLU A 55 -12.02 18.14 -2.20
C GLU A 55 -11.95 19.28 -3.23
N SER A 56 -11.51 20.47 -2.79
CA SER A 56 -11.36 21.67 -3.63
C SER A 56 -10.39 21.52 -4.80
N ASN A 57 -9.46 20.56 -4.74
CA ASN A 57 -8.51 20.29 -5.82
C ASN A 57 -8.64 18.88 -6.42
N ALA A 58 -9.79 18.22 -6.22
CA ALA A 58 -10.12 16.91 -6.77
C ALA A 58 -9.08 15.82 -6.43
N MET A 59 -8.39 15.94 -5.28
CA MET A 59 -7.42 14.95 -4.81
C MET A 59 -7.99 13.99 -3.77
N TYR A 60 -9.29 14.07 -3.46
CA TYR A 60 -9.96 13.09 -2.61
C TYR A 60 -10.37 11.88 -3.47
N PRO A 61 -9.79 10.68 -3.25
CA PRO A 61 -10.08 9.50 -4.07
C PRO A 61 -11.49 8.92 -3.81
N GLY A 62 -12.21 9.43 -2.82
CA GLY A 62 -13.48 8.88 -2.35
C GLY A 62 -13.34 8.16 -1.01
N PRO A 63 -14.46 7.69 -0.44
CA PRO A 63 -14.45 6.98 0.83
C PRO A 63 -13.74 5.62 0.70
N ASP A 64 -13.19 5.13 1.83
CA ASP A 64 -12.67 3.76 1.92
C ASP A 64 -13.77 2.77 1.47
N VAL A 65 -13.48 1.95 0.47
CA VAL A 65 -14.36 0.87 0.05
C VAL A 65 -14.09 -0.32 0.99
N LEU A 66 -15.08 -0.70 1.78
CA LEU A 66 -14.95 -1.71 2.85
C LEU A 66 -14.38 -3.04 2.34
N GLU A 67 -14.77 -3.43 1.13
CA GLU A 67 -14.31 -4.64 0.47
C GLU A 67 -14.22 -4.33 -1.03
N LEU A 68 -13.02 -4.40 -1.58
CA LEU A 68 -12.89 -4.51 -3.04
C LEU A 68 -13.51 -5.84 -3.45
N PRO A 69 -14.30 -5.89 -4.53
CA PRO A 69 -14.82 -7.15 -5.03
C PRO A 69 -13.67 -8.12 -5.31
N GLU A 70 -13.89 -9.41 -5.09
CA GLU A 70 -12.95 -10.43 -5.55
C GLU A 70 -12.76 -10.27 -7.06
N LEU A 71 -11.51 -10.13 -7.47
CA LEU A 71 -11.17 -10.00 -8.88
C LEU A 71 -11.42 -11.35 -9.55
N THR A 72 -12.07 -11.32 -10.71
CA THR A 72 -12.11 -12.48 -11.58
C THR A 72 -10.70 -12.81 -12.08
N GLN A 73 -10.42 -14.07 -12.38
CA GLN A 73 -9.14 -14.49 -12.98
C GLN A 73 -8.75 -13.62 -14.19
N MET A 74 -9.74 -13.17 -14.98
CA MET A 74 -9.52 -12.26 -16.10
C MET A 74 -9.06 -10.87 -15.67
N GLU A 75 -9.69 -10.28 -14.66
CA GLU A 75 -9.28 -8.99 -14.11
C GLU A 75 -7.88 -9.08 -13.48
N GLU A 76 -7.57 -10.18 -12.79
CA GLU A 76 -6.24 -10.44 -12.25
C GLU A 76 -5.18 -10.52 -13.36
N MET A 77 -5.46 -11.25 -14.45
CA MET A 77 -4.55 -11.34 -15.61
C MET A 77 -4.36 -9.98 -16.29
N MET A 78 -5.41 -9.17 -16.37
CA MET A 78 -5.35 -7.80 -16.91
C MET A 78 -4.47 -6.89 -16.05
N ILE A 79 -4.68 -6.91 -14.73
CA ILE A 79 -3.89 -6.13 -13.76
C ILE A 79 -2.43 -6.58 -13.74
N ALA A 80 -2.17 -7.90 -13.80
CA ALA A 80 -0.82 -8.46 -13.85
C ALA A 80 0.00 -7.94 -15.04
N ARG A 81 -0.68 -7.62 -16.17
CA ARG A 81 -0.04 -7.01 -17.34
C ARG A 81 0.24 -5.52 -17.21
N VAL A 82 -0.43 -4.80 -16.31
CA VAL A 82 -0.15 -3.39 -15.93
C VAL A 82 1.00 -3.35 -14.91
N HIS A 83 2.02 -4.17 -15.13
CA HIS A 83 3.08 -4.47 -14.16
C HIS A 83 3.73 -3.19 -13.60
N THR A 84 3.62 -3.01 -12.28
CA THR A 84 4.31 -1.94 -11.56
C THR A 84 5.81 -2.22 -11.58
N ILE A 85 6.55 -1.50 -12.43
CA ILE A 85 8.02 -1.60 -12.44
C ILE A 85 8.58 -0.71 -11.33
N LEU A 86 9.10 -1.33 -10.27
CA LEU A 86 9.85 -0.64 -9.23
C LEU A 86 11.30 -0.46 -9.66
N GLN A 87 11.74 0.80 -9.79
CA GLN A 87 13.13 1.11 -10.05
C GLN A 87 13.93 1.06 -8.75
N VAL A 88 14.78 0.04 -8.61
CA VAL A 88 15.66 -0.15 -7.46
C VAL A 88 17.10 0.20 -7.85
N TRP A 89 17.76 0.98 -7.00
CA TRP A 89 19.16 1.38 -7.16
C TRP A 89 20.01 0.66 -6.12
N GLN A 90 21.16 0.12 -6.53
CA GLN A 90 22.19 -0.32 -5.59
C GLN A 90 23.12 0.87 -5.29
N VAL A 91 23.22 1.25 -4.02
CA VAL A 91 24.13 2.32 -3.58
C VAL A 91 25.42 1.72 -3.02
N ASN A 92 26.49 2.53 -2.99
CA ASN A 92 27.78 2.13 -2.44
C ASN A 92 27.62 1.59 -1.02
N GLY A 93 28.22 0.43 -0.73
CA GLY A 93 28.03 -0.29 0.53
C GLY A 93 27.01 -1.43 0.45
N GLY A 94 26.47 -1.74 -0.74
CA GLY A 94 25.64 -2.93 -0.98
C GLY A 94 24.18 -2.79 -0.54
N GLN A 95 23.75 -1.59 -0.16
CA GLN A 95 22.37 -1.32 0.22
C GLN A 95 21.52 -1.02 -1.03
N PHE A 96 20.25 -1.37 -0.99
CA PHE A 96 19.28 -1.02 -2.03
C PHE A 96 18.47 0.20 -1.60
N LYS A 97 18.31 1.15 -2.53
CA LYS A 97 17.47 2.34 -2.38
C LYS A 97 16.38 2.33 -3.46
N TYR A 98 15.15 2.63 -3.08
CA TYR A 98 14.06 2.94 -4.02
C TYR A 98 13.55 4.36 -3.76
N SER A 99 12.95 4.99 -4.75
CA SER A 99 12.31 6.31 -4.60
C SER A 99 11.10 6.40 -5.52
N GLY A 100 9.92 6.57 -4.93
CA GLY A 100 8.64 6.70 -5.63
C GLY A 100 7.92 5.37 -5.88
N HIS A 101 6.61 5.46 -6.07
CA HIS A 101 5.76 4.41 -6.62
C HIS A 101 5.60 4.69 -8.13
N CYS A 102 6.23 3.90 -8.99
CA CYS A 102 6.05 4.03 -10.44
C CYS A 102 5.02 3.02 -10.94
N CYS A 103 3.76 3.44 -11.03
CA CYS A 103 2.75 2.71 -11.81
C CYS A 103 2.97 3.06 -13.29
N ASN A 104 3.59 2.16 -14.06
CA ASN A 104 3.70 2.34 -15.50
C ASN A 104 2.39 1.92 -16.16
N PHE A 105 1.50 2.88 -16.35
CA PHE A 105 0.33 2.67 -17.19
C PHE A 105 0.75 2.68 -18.67
N PRO A 106 0.14 1.84 -19.53
CA PRO A 106 0.27 2.03 -20.97
C PRO A 106 -0.16 3.46 -21.31
N ARG A 107 0.74 4.23 -21.95
CA ARG A 107 0.48 5.63 -22.33
C ARG A 107 -0.77 5.77 -23.22
N ASP A 108 -1.06 4.72 -23.99
CA ASP A 108 -2.18 4.64 -24.91
C ASP A 108 -3.15 3.57 -24.41
N THR A 109 -4.18 3.99 -23.69
CA THR A 109 -5.26 3.12 -23.22
C THR A 109 -6.19 2.71 -24.36
N ASP A 110 -6.28 3.51 -25.42
CA ASP A 110 -7.18 3.26 -26.54
C ASP A 110 -6.73 2.05 -27.35
N THR A 111 -5.43 1.77 -27.45
CA THR A 111 -4.94 0.55 -28.12
C THR A 111 -4.70 -0.62 -27.17
N PHE A 112 -4.79 -0.42 -25.86
CA PHE A 112 -4.48 -1.46 -24.88
C PHE A 112 -5.40 -2.68 -25.00
N HIS A 113 -6.70 -2.45 -25.25
CA HIS A 113 -7.69 -3.51 -25.45
C HIS A 113 -7.36 -4.43 -26.64
N THR A 114 -6.59 -3.95 -27.63
CA THR A 114 -6.20 -4.77 -28.80
C THR A 114 -5.13 -5.83 -28.47
N LYS A 115 -4.42 -5.66 -27.35
CA LYS A 115 -3.38 -6.59 -26.90
C LYS A 115 -3.91 -7.63 -25.91
N LEU A 116 -5.16 -7.49 -25.50
CA LEU A 116 -5.81 -8.32 -24.51
C LEU A 116 -6.84 -9.21 -25.21
N PRO A 117 -6.99 -10.46 -24.79
CA PRO A 117 -8.08 -11.28 -25.28
C PRO A 117 -9.41 -10.64 -24.88
N LEU A 118 -10.26 -10.37 -25.86
CA LEU A 118 -11.56 -9.73 -25.66
C LEU A 118 -12.64 -10.80 -25.43
N LEU A 119 -12.39 -12.02 -25.90
CA LEU A 119 -13.27 -13.16 -25.76
C LEU A 119 -12.64 -14.22 -24.83
N PRO A 120 -13.44 -14.93 -24.03
CA PRO A 120 -12.94 -16.05 -23.22
C PRO A 120 -12.24 -17.13 -24.06
N SER A 121 -12.67 -17.32 -25.31
CA SER A 121 -12.05 -18.27 -26.25
C SER A 121 -10.66 -17.86 -26.73
N GLU A 122 -10.26 -16.61 -26.55
CA GLU A 122 -8.95 -16.08 -26.91
C GLU A 122 -7.95 -16.15 -25.73
N CYS A 123 -8.43 -16.55 -24.55
CA CYS A 123 -7.60 -16.73 -23.38
C CYS A 123 -7.04 -18.16 -23.34
N ASP A 124 -5.71 -18.30 -23.33
CA ASP A 124 -5.04 -19.56 -23.02
C ASP A 124 -5.18 -19.86 -21.52
N VAL A 125 -6.36 -20.31 -21.09
CA VAL A 125 -6.64 -20.65 -19.69
C VAL A 125 -6.12 -22.06 -19.41
N ILE A 126 -5.14 -22.17 -18.50
CA ILE A 126 -4.76 -23.44 -17.88
C ILE A 126 -5.64 -23.60 -16.63
N VAL A 127 -6.60 -24.52 -16.68
CA VAL A 127 -7.35 -24.95 -15.48
C VAL A 127 -6.49 -25.95 -14.73
N LEU A 128 -6.02 -25.60 -13.53
CA LEU A 128 -5.25 -26.46 -12.61
C LEU A 128 -6.16 -27.14 -11.60
#